data_AF-A0A935C951-F1
#
_entry.id   AF-A0A935C951-F1
#
_cell.length_a   1.000
_cell.length_b   1.000
_cell.length_c   1.000
_cell.angle_alpha   90.00
_cell.angle_beta   90.00
_cell.angle_gamma   90.00
#
_symmetry.space_group_name_H-M   'P 1'
#
loop_
_entity.id
_entity.type
_entity.pdbx_description
1 polymer ?
#
loop_
_entity_poly.entity_id
_entity_poly.type
_entity_poly.pdbx_seq_one_letter_code
_entity_poly.pdbx_strand_id
1 'polypeptide(L)'
;MMMKISSDTLKLINSLSEKKKGKVEAIVRRHVAACLKNGFDPENMERAYIEAMEMVELEEKFPEPAIEEDMRNWEPARRYEQYVSPKAA
;
A
#
# COMPACT_ATOMS: atom_id res chain seq x y z
N MET A 1 11.69 -1.51 24.86
CA MET A 1 11.02 -0.23 25.16
C MET A 1 9.52 -0.47 25.05
N MET A 2 8.75 -0.34 26.13
CA MET A 2 7.29 -0.58 26.10
C MET A 2 6.63 0.68 25.54
N MET A 3 6.33 0.67 24.24
CA MET A 3 5.73 1.81 23.56
C MET A 3 4.34 2.05 24.14
N LYS A 4 4.08 3.27 24.64
CA LYS A 4 2.84 3.60 25.34
C LYS A 4 1.82 4.12 24.33
N ILE A 5 0.66 3.46 24.28
CA ILE A 5 -0.54 3.96 23.61
C ILE A 5 -1.47 4.57 24.67
N SER A 6 -2.25 5.57 24.29
CA SER A 6 -3.23 6.17 25.19
C SER A 6 -4.35 5.18 25.55
N SER A 7 -5.03 5.43 26.67
CA SER A 7 -6.21 4.61 27.05
C SER A 7 -7.32 4.69 26.02
N ASP A 8 -7.43 5.83 25.32
CA ASP A 8 -8.52 6.10 24.40
C ASP A 8 -8.30 5.41 23.06
N THR A 9 -7.07 5.42 22.56
CA THR A 9 -6.68 4.58 21.41
C THR A 9 -6.83 3.09 21.71
N LEU A 10 -6.47 2.64 22.92
CA LEU A 10 -6.68 1.24 23.29
C LEU A 10 -8.17 0.86 23.32
N LYS A 11 -9.05 1.74 23.81
CA LYS A 11 -10.52 1.53 23.75
C LYS A 11 -11.01 1.45 22.31
N LEU A 12 -10.53 2.35 21.44
CA LEU A 12 -10.86 2.35 20.02
C LEU A 12 -10.43 1.06 19.31
N ILE A 13 -9.21 0.59 19.55
CA ILE A 13 -8.72 -0.67 18.97
C ILE A 13 -9.56 -1.86 19.45
N ASN A 14 -9.97 -1.86 20.73
CA ASN A 14 -10.77 -2.94 21.30
C ASN A 14 -12.25 -2.89 20.90
N SER A 15 -12.76 -1.77 20.41
CA SER A 15 -14.11 -1.69 19.86
C SER A 15 -14.19 -2.15 18.39
N LEU A 16 -13.05 -2.37 17.73
CA LEU A 16 -13.01 -2.91 16.37
C LEU A 16 -13.43 -4.38 16.35
N SER A 17 -14.00 -4.81 15.22
CA SER A 17 -14.21 -6.24 14.95
C SER A 17 -12.87 -6.96 14.82
N GLU A 18 -12.84 -8.27 15.14
CA GLU A 18 -11.61 -9.08 15.05
C GLU A 18 -10.93 -8.99 13.69
N LYS A 19 -11.73 -8.97 12.61
CA LYS A 19 -11.23 -8.82 11.23
C LYS A 19 -10.52 -7.47 11.02
N LYS A 20 -11.12 -6.37 11.47
CA LYS A 20 -10.52 -5.02 11.37
C LYS A 20 -9.27 -4.91 12.23
N LYS A 21 -9.34 -5.41 13.47
CA LYS A 21 -8.21 -5.44 14.39
C LYS A 21 -7.00 -6.17 13.78
N GLY A 22 -7.23 -7.34 13.17
CA GLY A 22 -6.16 -8.08 12.49
C GLY A 22 -5.51 -7.31 11.33
N LYS A 23 -6.30 -6.56 10.54
CA LYS A 23 -5.76 -5.70 9.49
C LYS A 23 -4.93 -4.54 10.05
N VAL A 24 -5.44 -3.85 11.07
CA VAL A 24 -4.75 -2.75 11.75
C VAL A 24 -3.42 -3.22 12.34
N GLU A 25 -3.43 -4.33 13.08
CA GLU A 25 -2.21 -4.92 13.65
C GLU A 25 -1.19 -5.31 12.57
N ALA A 26 -1.65 -5.82 11.41
CA ALA A 26 -0.76 -6.15 10.29
C ALA A 26 -0.08 -4.91 9.71
N ILE A 27 -0.81 -3.80 9.54
CA ILE A 27 -0.28 -2.51 9.06
C ILE A 27 0.75 -1.97 10.05
N VAL A 28 0.39 -1.90 11.34
CA VAL A 28 1.28 -1.38 12.39
C VAL A 28 2.55 -2.23 12.49
N ARG A 29 2.43 -3.57 12.47
CA ARG A 29 3.59 -4.47 12.49
C ARG A 29 4.51 -4.25 11.29
N ARG A 30 3.95 -4.06 10.10
CA ARG A 30 4.72 -3.76 8.88
C ARG A 30 5.44 -2.41 8.99
N HIS A 31 4.76 -1.39 9.51
CA HIS A 31 5.36 -0.08 9.76
C HIS A 31 6.54 -0.18 10.73
N VAL A 32 6.34 -0.81 11.90
CA VAL A 32 7.41 -1.02 12.90
C VAL A 32 8.59 -1.78 12.29
N ALA A 33 8.34 -2.86 11.54
CA ALA A 33 9.40 -3.61 10.87
C ALA A 33 10.18 -2.76 9.86
N ALA A 34 9.49 -1.87 9.12
CA ALA A 34 10.14 -0.96 8.19
C ALA A 34 11.00 0.10 8.89
N CYS A 35 10.50 0.69 9.98
CA CYS A 35 11.26 1.63 10.82
C CYS A 35 12.55 0.98 11.34
N LEU A 36 12.41 -0.20 11.96
CA LEU A 36 13.53 -0.96 12.50
C LEU A 36 14.56 -1.33 11.42
N LYS A 37 14.11 -1.73 10.22
CA LYS A 37 14.99 -2.04 9.09
C LYS A 37 15.81 -0.83 8.63
N ASN A 38 15.24 0.37 8.76
CA ASN A 38 15.90 1.62 8.42
C ASN A 38 16.71 2.22 9.59
N GLY A 39 16.79 1.51 10.72
CA GLY A 39 17.60 1.92 11.88
C GLY A 39 16.99 3.01 12.74
N PHE A 40 15.67 3.22 12.68
CA PHE A 40 14.97 4.16 13.56
C PHE A 40 13.78 3.52 14.28
N ASP A 41 13.50 4.01 15.47
CA ASP A 41 12.30 3.61 16.21
C ASP A 41 11.07 4.40 15.72
N PRO A 42 9.86 3.80 15.72
CA PRO A 42 8.66 4.53 15.38
C PRO A 42 8.42 5.66 16.39
N GLU A 43 8.34 6.89 15.92
CA GLU A 43 8.29 8.08 16.76
C GLU A 43 7.01 8.18 17.58
N ASN A 44 5.86 7.80 17.00
CA ASN A 44 4.56 7.87 17.67
C ASN A 44 3.66 6.68 17.29
N MET A 45 3.53 5.72 18.21
CA MET A 45 2.68 4.55 18.01
C MET A 45 1.19 4.86 18.03
N GLU A 46 0.76 5.85 18.82
CA GLU A 46 -0.64 6.28 18.84
C GLU A 46 -1.06 6.78 17.45
N ARG A 47 -0.21 7.60 16.82
CA ARG A 47 -0.40 8.01 15.43
C ARG A 47 -0.43 6.82 14.46
N ALA A 48 0.51 5.88 14.59
CA ALA A 48 0.56 4.69 13.72
C ALA A 48 -0.71 3.84 13.81
N TYR A 49 -1.32 3.70 15.00
CA TYR A 49 -2.59 2.99 15.16
C TYR A 49 -3.77 3.76 14.57
N ILE A 50 -3.85 5.08 14.78
CA ILE A 50 -4.93 5.92 14.23
C ILE A 50 -4.88 5.88 12.70
N GLU A 51 -3.72 6.13 12.10
CA GLU A 51 -3.55 6.09 10.64
C GLU A 51 -3.85 4.69 10.08
N ALA A 52 -3.43 3.62 10.77
CA ALA A 52 -3.76 2.26 10.35
C ALA A 52 -5.27 1.98 10.38
N MET A 53 -6.01 2.49 11.37
CA MET A 53 -7.47 2.39 11.42
C MET A 53 -8.12 3.13 10.25
N GLU A 54 -7.69 4.36 9.98
CA GLU A 54 -8.18 5.17 8.85
C GLU A 54 -7.93 4.46 7.51
N MET A 55 -6.75 3.86 7.33
CA MET A 55 -6.42 3.10 6.11
C MET A 55 -7.33 1.89 5.92
N VAL A 56 -7.68 1.17 6.98
CA VAL A 56 -8.61 0.03 6.91
C VAL A 56 -10.02 0.49 6.55
N GLU A 57 -10.48 1.62 7.10
CA GLU A 57 -11.77 2.21 6.75
C GLU A 57 -11.82 2.68 5.29
N LEU A 58 -10.73 3.28 4.80
CA LEU A 58 -10.60 3.70 3.41
C LEU A 58 -10.59 2.50 2.46
N GLU A 59 -9.88 1.43 2.78
CA GLU A 59 -9.85 0.19 1.99
C GLU A 59 -11.23 -0.48 1.91
N GLU A 60 -12.04 -0.40 2.98
CA GLU A 60 -13.41 -0.91 2.96
C GLU A 60 -14.35 -0.02 2.13
N LYS A 61 -14.17 1.30 2.19
CA LYS A 61 -15.01 2.27 1.47
C LYS A 61 -14.66 2.32 -0.02
N PHE A 62 -13.38 2.15 -0.34
CA PHE A 62 -12.82 2.23 -1.67
C PHE A 62 -11.92 1.00 -1.87
N PRO A 63 -12.52 -0.18 -2.11
CA PRO A 63 -11.73 -1.35 -2.42
C PRO A 63 -10.88 -1.05 -3.65
N GLU A 64 -9.60 -1.44 -3.62
CA GLU A 64 -8.73 -1.29 -4.79
C GLU A 64 -9.44 -1.94 -5.98
N PRO A 65 -9.52 -1.24 -7.13
CA PRO A 65 -10.06 -1.86 -8.32
C PRO A 65 -9.23 -3.12 -8.56
N ALA A 66 -9.90 -4.23 -8.86
CA ALA A 66 -9.19 -5.43 -9.30
C ALA A 66 -8.20 -4.96 -10.37
N ILE A 67 -6.92 -5.26 -10.17
CA ILE A 67 -5.93 -5.10 -11.22
C ILE A 67 -6.39 -6.09 -12.28
N GLU A 68 -7.28 -5.65 -13.17
CA GLU A 68 -7.35 -6.22 -14.49
C GLU A 68 -5.91 -6.11 -14.96
N GLU A 69 -5.23 -7.26 -15.04
CA GLU A 69 -4.01 -7.37 -15.80
C GLU A 69 -4.41 -6.92 -17.20
N ASP A 70 -4.37 -5.61 -17.42
CA ASP A 70 -4.48 -4.99 -18.71
C ASP A 70 -3.25 -5.55 -19.41
N MET A 71 -3.48 -6.70 -20.06
CA MET A 71 -2.63 -7.27 -21.07
C MET A 71 -2.51 -6.12 -22.03
N ARG A 72 -1.47 -5.29 -21.83
CA ARG A 72 -1.14 -4.17 -22.68
C ARG A 72 -1.03 -4.79 -24.04
N ASN A 73 -2.13 -4.72 -24.81
CA ASN A 73 -2.23 -5.21 -26.16
C ASN A 73 -1.40 -4.22 -26.93
N TRP A 74 -0.08 -4.39 -26.82
CA TRP A 74 0.90 -3.58 -27.48
C TRP A 74 0.71 -3.88 -28.94
N GLU A 75 -0.04 -3.02 -29.62
CA GLU A 75 -0.17 -3.12 -31.06
C GLU A 75 1.24 -3.08 -31.65
N PRO A 76 1.63 -4.05 -32.48
CA PRO A 76 2.96 -4.08 -33.05
C PRO A 76 3.22 -2.77 -33.81
N ALA A 77 4.41 -2.20 -33.63
CA ALA A 77 4.80 -0.96 -34.28
C ALA A 77 4.57 -1.07 -35.79
N ARG A 78 3.78 -0.16 -36.37
CA ARG A 78 3.48 -0.13 -37.80
C ARG A 78 4.80 0.02 -38.57
N ARG A 79 5.14 -0.98 -39.38
CA ARG A 79 6.29 -0.93 -40.27
C ARG A 79 5.83 -0.39 -41.62
N TYR A 80 6.36 0.76 -42.01
CA TYR A 80 6.20 1.28 -43.37
C TYR A 80 7.34 0.75 -44.24
N GLU A 81 7.07 0.46 -45.51
CA GLU A 81 8.14 0.16 -46.45
C GLU A 81 9.03 1.39 -46.59
N GLN A 82 10.32 1.23 -46.27
CA GLN A 82 11.29 2.29 -46.42
C GLN A 82 11.65 2.42 -47.90
N TYR A 83 11.46 3.60 -48.48
CA TYR A 83 11.86 3.86 -49.86
C TYR A 83 13.36 3.63 -50.02
N VAL A 84 13.74 2.70 -50.89
CA VAL A 84 15.12 2.46 -51.27
C VAL A 84 15.42 3.36 -52.47
N SER A 85 16.36 4.29 -52.30
CA SER A 85 16.76 5.16 -53.41
C SER A 85 17.45 4.34 -54.52
N PRO A 86 17.30 4.71 -55.80
CA PRO A 86 17.88 3.96 -56.93
C PRO A 86 19.41 3.85 -56.91
N LYS A 87 20.09 4.63 -56.06
CA LYS A 87 21.55 4.62 -55.92
C LYS A 87 22.07 3.51 -55.00
N ALA A 88 21.18 2.83 -54.28
CA ALA A 88 21.51 1.80 -53.29
C ALA A 88 21.11 0.37 -53.75
N ALA A 89 20.72 0.19 -55.01
CA ALA A 89 20.37 -1.09 -55.64
C ALA A 89 21.46 -1.57 -56.60
#